data_AF-A0A0N8PZL7-F1
#
_entry.id   AF-A0A0N8PZL7-F1
#
_cell.length_a   1.000
_cell.length_b   1.000
_cell.length_c   1.000
_cell.angle_alpha   90.00
_cell.angle_beta   90.00
_cell.angle_gamma   90.00
#
_symmetry.space_group_name_H-M   'P 1'
#
loop_
_entity.id
_entity.type
_entity.pdbx_description
1 polymer ?
#
loop_
_entity_poly.entity_id
_entity_poly.type
_entity_poly.pdbx_seq_one_letter_code
_entity_poly.pdbx_strand_id
1 'polypeptide(L)'
;MDDPQANRALKAPILSHVQELYSFAKYRKTPFERLSASCPVQAVVSAILFVVYGLKSIIWDVVLSPSTYLSDPLQSLAILVFYPLGGTVIFLLSLVFALGRIGGYGDSLIDYVSDRWAKGYSIVNWANPDIFTQLAPSVDEAQPYLDGSKPTTDYQDWPLDPTAPGRESALVRTIPLPLVRAFLAFNALVYERKDQLVVQAKEVVATAYEAFGGTSDAFYEQLENAAQMLVLSKSRIAAEVALYGLRFEGVSDLNSVAGSFAGLFFSKPGSLKPFIVLAFKGTGPTAFAEWLTDCTLDRTSVTSVLGGGGAHTGFFESLFRSPRRDYESNGYDTILRALKQVAKALKPGDKTKVQLWVTGHSLGGAYAELAYMRLLASPADLGPDLELRDCYT
;
A
#
# COMPACT_ATOMS: atom_id res chain seq x y z
N MET A 1 -30.10 10.74 -7.80
CA MET A 1 -29.95 12.12 -7.29
C MET A 1 -28.63 12.16 -6.54
N ASP A 2 -27.62 12.80 -7.11
CA ASP A 2 -26.30 12.92 -6.48
C ASP A 2 -26.38 13.92 -5.32
N ASP A 3 -26.27 13.43 -4.08
CA ASP A 3 -26.25 14.28 -2.89
C ASP A 3 -24.96 15.13 -2.87
N PRO A 4 -25.06 16.48 -2.91
CA PRO A 4 -23.91 17.38 -2.85
C PRO A 4 -23.07 17.21 -1.57
N GLN A 5 -23.67 16.82 -0.45
CA GLN A 5 -22.95 16.58 0.80
C GLN A 5 -22.13 15.28 0.74
N ALA A 6 -22.70 14.21 0.19
CA ALA A 6 -21.97 12.96 -0.05
C ALA A 6 -20.78 13.18 -1.01
N ASN A 7 -20.98 13.98 -2.07
CA ASN A 7 -19.90 14.32 -2.99
C ASN A 7 -18.82 15.24 -2.37
N ARG A 8 -19.16 16.12 -1.42
CA ARG A 8 -18.16 16.89 -0.65
C ARG A 8 -17.38 16.01 0.33
N ALA A 9 -18.06 15.08 1.01
CA ALA A 9 -17.42 14.13 1.92
C ALA A 9 -16.42 13.23 1.19
N LEU A 10 -16.71 12.86 -0.07
CA LEU A 10 -15.81 12.09 -0.93
C LEU A 10 -14.61 12.87 -1.48
N LYS A 11 -14.64 14.21 -1.45
CA LYS A 11 -13.48 15.05 -1.83
C LYS A 11 -12.49 15.28 -0.68
N ALA A 12 -12.92 15.11 0.57
CA ALA A 12 -12.08 15.32 1.75
C ALA A 12 -10.83 14.42 1.82
N PRO A 13 -10.88 13.13 1.43
CA PRO A 13 -9.70 12.25 1.40
C PRO A 13 -8.57 12.78 0.51
N ILE A 14 -8.90 13.38 -0.64
CA ILE A 14 -7.92 13.94 -1.57
C ILE A 14 -7.18 15.11 -0.92
N LEU A 15 -7.88 15.97 -0.19
CA LEU A 15 -7.24 17.09 0.50
C LEU A 15 -6.33 16.61 1.63
N SER A 16 -6.74 15.60 2.40
CA SER A 16 -5.85 14.99 3.40
C SER A 16 -4.62 14.33 2.78
N HIS A 17 -4.78 13.75 1.58
CA HIS A 17 -3.68 13.16 0.84
C HIS A 17 -2.70 14.22 0.31
N VAL A 18 -3.19 15.36 -0.18
CA VAL A 18 -2.33 16.52 -0.53
C VAL A 18 -1.59 17.06 0.69
N GLN A 19 -2.25 17.14 1.85
CA GLN A 19 -1.61 17.52 3.12
C GLN A 19 -0.53 16.52 3.54
N GLU A 20 -0.73 15.23 3.26
CA GLU A 20 0.27 14.18 3.44
C GLU A 20 1.39 14.19 2.39
N LEU A 21 1.21 14.87 1.26
CA LEU A 21 2.29 15.18 0.31
C LEU A 21 3.12 16.42 0.71
N TYR A 22 2.46 17.43 1.28
CA TYR A 22 3.04 18.69 1.76
C TYR A 22 4.12 18.57 2.86
N SER A 23 3.78 18.25 4.11
CA SER A 23 4.48 17.20 4.87
C SER A 23 5.84 16.67 4.35
N PHE A 24 5.84 15.78 3.36
CA PHE A 24 7.05 15.15 2.82
C PHE A 24 7.98 16.17 2.18
N ALA A 25 7.42 17.21 1.57
CA ALA A 25 8.20 18.33 1.04
C ALA A 25 8.81 19.18 2.18
N LYS A 26 8.07 19.45 3.26
CA LYS A 26 8.53 20.28 4.37
C LYS A 26 9.68 19.66 5.18
N TYR A 27 9.73 18.34 5.32
CA TYR A 27 10.63 17.69 6.28
C TYR A 27 11.85 16.95 5.68
N ARG A 28 12.01 16.88 4.36
CA ARG A 28 13.22 16.31 3.73
C ARG A 28 14.32 17.38 3.59
N LYS A 29 15.23 17.40 4.56
CA LYS A 29 16.28 18.42 4.70
C LYS A 29 17.52 18.16 3.84
N THR A 30 17.82 16.92 3.48
CA THR A 30 19.07 16.62 2.76
C THR A 30 18.89 16.58 1.22
N PRO A 31 19.91 16.96 0.43
CA PRO A 31 19.87 16.87 -1.03
C PRO A 31 19.58 15.46 -1.55
N PHE A 32 20.02 14.43 -0.82
CA PHE A 32 19.79 13.02 -1.16
C PHE A 32 18.36 12.57 -0.92
N GLU A 33 17.70 13.04 0.15
CA GLU A 33 16.28 12.75 0.40
C GLU A 33 15.37 13.47 -0.62
N ARG A 34 15.83 14.57 -1.21
CA ARG A 34 15.08 15.29 -2.25
C ARG A 34 15.04 14.57 -3.59
N LEU A 35 15.96 13.64 -3.85
CA LEU A 35 15.91 12.81 -5.05
C LEU A 35 14.63 11.95 -5.01
N SER A 36 13.96 11.85 -6.16
CA SER A 36 12.81 10.96 -6.33
C SER A 36 13.29 9.51 -6.32
N ALA A 37 12.51 8.60 -5.73
CA ALA A 37 12.80 7.15 -5.74
C ALA A 37 12.99 6.60 -7.17
N SER A 38 12.50 7.32 -8.18
CA SER A 38 12.67 7.01 -9.61
C SER A 38 13.99 7.51 -10.22
N CYS A 39 14.78 8.30 -9.49
CA CYS A 39 16.04 8.87 -9.96
C CYS A 39 17.11 7.76 -10.10
N PRO A 40 17.75 7.61 -11.27
CA PRO A 40 18.81 6.61 -11.48
C PRO A 40 19.96 6.72 -10.47
N VAL A 41 20.31 7.94 -10.06
CA VAL A 41 21.35 8.20 -9.06
C VAL A 41 20.94 7.66 -7.69
N GLN A 42 19.68 7.85 -7.30
CA GLN A 42 19.18 7.32 -6.03
C GLN A 42 19.16 5.79 -6.06
N ALA A 43 18.76 5.17 -7.17
CA ALA A 43 18.80 3.70 -7.29
C ALA A 43 20.22 3.15 -7.07
N VAL A 44 21.24 3.76 -7.68
CA VAL A 44 22.64 3.34 -7.49
C VAL A 44 23.12 3.58 -6.05
N VAL A 45 22.82 4.75 -5.47
CA VAL A 45 23.19 5.08 -4.08
C VAL A 45 22.51 4.11 -3.10
N SER A 46 21.21 3.86 -3.25
CA SER A 46 20.48 2.88 -2.44
C SER A 46 21.08 1.48 -2.58
N ALA A 47 21.52 1.09 -3.78
CA ALA A 47 22.10 -0.23 -4.01
C ALA A 47 23.48 -0.37 -3.33
N ILE A 48 24.30 0.68 -3.35
CA ILE A 48 25.56 0.73 -2.59
C ILE A 48 25.27 0.66 -1.08
N LEU A 49 24.34 1.48 -0.58
CA LEU A 49 23.97 1.50 0.83
C LEU A 49 23.43 0.14 1.30
N PHE A 50 22.62 -0.52 0.48
CA PHE A 50 22.11 -1.86 0.76
C PHE A 50 23.25 -2.87 0.95
N VAL A 51 24.23 -2.90 0.04
CA VAL A 51 25.40 -3.79 0.17
C VAL A 51 26.20 -3.45 1.43
N VAL A 52 26.46 -2.17 1.70
CA VAL A 52 27.22 -1.73 2.88
C VAL A 52 26.50 -2.07 4.18
N TYR A 53 25.21 -1.77 4.30
CA TYR A 53 24.43 -2.05 5.50
C TYR A 53 24.22 -3.54 5.70
N GLY A 54 23.95 -4.29 4.63
CA GLY A 54 23.85 -5.75 4.67
C GLY A 54 25.14 -6.41 5.17
N LEU A 55 26.29 -6.01 4.62
CA LEU A 55 27.60 -6.48 5.09
C LEU A 55 27.84 -6.12 6.55
N LYS A 56 27.52 -4.88 6.94
CA LYS A 56 27.64 -4.43 8.32
C LYS A 56 26.76 -5.27 9.27
N SER A 57 25.50 -5.55 8.89
CA SER A 57 24.58 -6.35 9.70
C SER A 57 25.09 -7.79 9.87
N ILE A 58 25.54 -8.43 8.78
CA ILE A 58 26.16 -9.77 8.83
C ILE A 58 27.38 -9.77 9.75
N ILE A 59 28.27 -8.76 9.66
CA ILE A 59 29.44 -8.66 10.53
C ILE A 59 29.02 -8.54 12.00
N TRP A 60 28.03 -7.70 12.30
CA TRP A 60 27.57 -7.53 13.68
C TRP A 60 26.87 -8.78 14.22
N ASP A 61 26.08 -9.48 13.41
CA ASP A 61 25.42 -10.72 13.83
C ASP A 61 26.44 -11.83 14.13
N VAL A 62 27.48 -11.97 13.30
CA VAL A 62 28.59 -12.91 13.54
C VAL A 62 29.35 -12.56 14.83
N VAL A 63 29.61 -11.28 15.07
CA VAL A 63 30.42 -10.83 16.21
C VAL A 63 29.63 -10.87 17.53
N LEU A 64 28.37 -10.43 17.53
CA LEU A 64 27.56 -10.26 18.74
C LEU A 64 26.73 -11.49 19.09
N SER A 65 26.37 -12.31 18.10
CA SER A 65 25.50 -13.48 18.29
C SER A 65 26.06 -14.74 17.60
N PRO A 66 27.29 -15.18 17.92
CA PRO A 66 27.89 -16.36 17.29
C PRO A 66 27.12 -17.66 17.58
N SER A 67 26.36 -17.70 18.68
CA SER A 67 25.53 -18.85 19.04
C SER A 67 24.38 -19.09 18.06
N THR A 68 23.90 -18.07 17.35
CA THR A 68 22.80 -18.18 16.39
C THR A 68 23.16 -19.11 15.23
N TYR A 69 24.43 -19.10 14.81
CA TYR A 69 24.98 -20.01 13.79
C TYR A 69 25.05 -21.47 14.24
N LEU A 70 25.09 -21.71 15.55
CA LEU A 70 25.09 -23.06 16.13
C LEU A 70 23.67 -23.55 16.43
N SER A 71 22.78 -22.65 16.86
CA SER A 71 21.39 -22.99 17.19
C SER A 71 20.49 -23.12 15.96
N ASP A 72 20.75 -22.34 14.91
CA ASP A 72 20.03 -22.43 13.64
C ASP A 72 21.00 -22.26 12.45
N PRO A 73 21.78 -23.32 12.15
CA PRO A 73 22.79 -23.27 11.09
C PRO A 73 22.19 -23.13 9.70
N LEU A 74 20.97 -23.65 9.47
CA LEU A 74 20.32 -23.58 8.16
C LEU A 74 19.81 -22.17 7.87
N GLN A 75 19.12 -21.52 8.81
CA GLN A 75 18.68 -20.15 8.64
C GLN A 75 19.88 -19.20 8.53
N SER A 76 20.91 -19.42 9.35
CA SER A 76 22.11 -18.58 9.34
C SER A 76 22.90 -18.71 8.03
N LEU A 77 23.04 -19.93 7.50
CA LEU A 77 23.68 -20.17 6.20
C LEU A 77 22.82 -19.67 5.03
N ALA A 78 21.49 -19.79 5.14
CA ALA A 78 20.56 -19.21 4.18
C ALA A 78 20.73 -17.68 4.11
N ILE A 79 20.79 -16.97 5.24
CA ILE A 79 21.04 -15.52 5.26
C ILE A 79 22.40 -15.20 4.62
N LEU A 80 23.45 -15.96 4.97
CA LEU A 80 24.81 -15.69 4.49
C LEU A 80 24.99 -15.95 2.97
N VAL A 81 24.16 -16.81 2.37
CA VAL A 81 24.22 -17.13 0.93
C VAL A 81 23.18 -16.38 0.12
N PHE A 82 21.90 -16.40 0.53
CA PHE A 82 20.81 -15.77 -0.22
C PHE A 82 20.91 -14.25 -0.21
N TYR A 83 21.37 -13.65 0.88
CA TYR A 83 21.45 -12.20 0.98
C TYR A 83 22.45 -11.59 -0.03
N PRO A 84 23.72 -12.03 -0.10
CA PRO A 84 24.65 -11.49 -1.10
C PRO A 84 24.24 -11.87 -2.52
N LEU A 85 23.71 -13.07 -2.74
CA LEU A 85 23.35 -13.52 -4.09
C LEU A 85 22.10 -12.80 -4.62
N GLY A 86 21.01 -12.78 -3.85
CA GLY A 86 19.79 -12.04 -4.15
C GLY A 86 20.06 -10.54 -4.24
N GLY A 87 20.85 -10.00 -3.31
CA GLY A 87 21.30 -8.62 -3.33
C GLY A 87 22.08 -8.25 -4.60
N THR A 88 22.98 -9.13 -5.06
CA THR A 88 23.74 -8.92 -6.30
C THR A 88 22.84 -8.97 -7.53
N VAL A 89 21.90 -9.92 -7.60
CA VAL A 89 20.94 -9.99 -8.71
C VAL A 89 20.09 -8.71 -8.77
N ILE A 90 19.55 -8.27 -7.64
CA ILE A 90 18.77 -7.04 -7.54
C ILE A 90 19.62 -5.82 -7.90
N PHE A 91 20.88 -5.76 -7.44
CA PHE A 91 21.82 -4.70 -7.78
C PHE A 91 22.08 -4.63 -9.29
N LEU A 92 22.34 -5.77 -9.94
CA LEU A 92 22.59 -5.83 -11.38
C LEU A 92 21.36 -5.43 -12.20
N LEU A 93 20.17 -5.91 -11.81
CA LEU A 93 18.92 -5.48 -12.44
C LEU A 93 18.72 -3.97 -12.28
N SER A 94 18.95 -3.44 -11.07
CA SER A 94 18.84 -2.00 -10.79
C SER A 94 19.79 -1.19 -11.66
N LEU A 95 21.03 -1.67 -11.84
CA LEU A 95 22.01 -1.00 -12.69
C LEU A 95 21.58 -0.98 -14.16
N VAL A 96 21.05 -2.09 -14.69
CA VAL A 96 20.54 -2.16 -16.08
C VAL A 96 19.41 -1.16 -16.29
N PHE A 97 18.43 -1.09 -15.38
CA PHE A 97 17.33 -0.14 -15.49
C PHE A 97 17.78 1.32 -15.31
N ALA A 98 18.69 1.59 -14.38
CA ALA A 98 19.26 2.93 -14.17
C ALA A 98 20.02 3.41 -15.42
N LEU A 99 20.84 2.54 -16.03
CA LEU A 99 21.55 2.85 -17.27
C LEU A 99 20.59 3.06 -18.44
N GLY A 100 19.53 2.25 -18.54
CA GLY A 100 18.49 2.42 -19.55
C GLY A 100 17.78 3.78 -19.45
N ARG A 101 17.52 4.25 -18.22
CA ARG A 101 16.96 5.60 -17.97
C ARG A 101 17.93 6.72 -18.26
N ILE A 102 19.19 6.61 -17.84
CA ILE A 102 20.24 7.61 -18.14
C ILE A 102 20.44 7.75 -19.65
N GLY A 103 20.32 6.65 -20.40
CA GLY A 103 20.37 6.67 -21.86
C GLY A 103 19.18 7.34 -22.54
N GLY A 104 18.14 7.75 -21.80
CA GLY A 104 16.95 8.42 -22.33
C GLY A 104 15.92 7.48 -22.98
N TYR A 105 16.19 6.17 -23.02
CA TYR A 105 15.32 5.19 -23.67
C TYR A 105 14.44 4.38 -22.70
N GLY A 106 14.76 4.37 -21.40
CA GLY A 106 14.13 3.47 -20.42
C GLY A 106 12.61 3.65 -20.31
N ASP A 107 12.15 4.84 -19.94
CA ASP A 107 10.71 5.08 -19.74
C ASP A 107 9.96 5.09 -21.09
N SER A 108 10.55 5.66 -22.15
CA SER A 108 9.95 5.63 -23.49
C SER A 108 9.84 4.22 -24.09
N LEU A 109 10.77 3.32 -23.78
CA LEU A 109 10.68 1.91 -24.18
C LEU A 109 9.59 1.18 -23.40
N ILE A 110 9.48 1.44 -22.10
CA ILE A 110 8.41 0.86 -21.26
C ILE A 110 7.05 1.33 -21.77
N ASP A 111 6.89 2.62 -22.03
CA ASP A 111 5.65 3.19 -22.58
C ASP A 111 5.36 2.61 -23.97
N TYR A 112 6.36 2.51 -24.84
CA TYR A 112 6.21 1.91 -26.17
C TYR A 112 5.74 0.45 -26.10
N VAL A 113 6.37 -0.37 -25.25
CA VAL A 113 5.98 -1.79 -25.08
C VAL A 113 4.59 -1.89 -24.47
N SER A 114 4.29 -1.04 -23.48
CA SER A 114 2.99 -0.97 -22.82
C SER A 114 1.88 -0.65 -23.82
N ASP A 115 2.04 0.40 -24.62
CA ASP A 115 1.05 0.82 -25.61
C ASP A 115 0.90 -0.18 -26.75
N ARG A 116 2.01 -0.76 -27.21
CA ARG A 116 2.01 -1.68 -28.35
C ARG A 116 1.40 -3.03 -27.97
N TRP A 117 1.79 -3.61 -26.82
CA TRP A 117 1.53 -5.02 -26.50
C TRP A 117 0.70 -5.24 -25.23
N ALA A 118 0.57 -4.23 -24.36
CA ALA A 118 -0.10 -4.37 -23.07
C ALA A 118 -1.22 -3.34 -22.82
N LYS A 119 -1.82 -2.77 -23.88
CA LYS A 119 -2.97 -1.85 -23.79
C LYS A 119 -2.73 -0.62 -22.89
N GLY A 120 -1.47 -0.20 -22.77
CA GLY A 120 -1.07 0.92 -21.92
C GLY A 120 -1.07 0.58 -20.41
N TYR A 121 -1.08 -0.71 -20.04
CA TYR A 121 -0.98 -1.14 -18.64
C TYR A 121 0.45 -1.16 -18.12
N SER A 122 0.61 -1.07 -16.80
CA SER A 122 1.90 -1.19 -16.13
C SER A 122 2.53 -2.57 -16.35
N ILE A 123 3.87 -2.64 -16.20
CA ILE A 123 4.67 -3.87 -16.36
C ILE A 123 4.10 -5.06 -15.60
N VAL A 124 3.50 -4.82 -14.43
CA VAL A 124 2.93 -5.85 -13.57
C VAL A 124 1.81 -6.63 -14.28
N ASN A 125 1.08 -5.97 -15.17
CA ASN A 125 -0.09 -6.54 -15.85
C ASN A 125 0.20 -6.93 -17.32
N TRP A 126 1.44 -6.82 -17.80
CA TRP A 126 1.80 -7.17 -19.18
C TRP A 126 1.59 -8.64 -19.51
N ALA A 127 1.74 -9.53 -18.53
CA ALA A 127 1.56 -10.97 -18.73
C ALA A 127 0.09 -11.35 -19.02
N ASN A 128 -0.87 -10.56 -18.54
CA ASN A 128 -2.29 -10.75 -18.84
C ASN A 128 -3.01 -9.39 -18.92
N PRO A 129 -2.94 -8.68 -20.06
CA PRO A 129 -3.61 -7.40 -20.24
C PRO A 129 -5.15 -7.47 -20.15
N ASP A 130 -5.72 -8.68 -20.25
CA ASP A 130 -7.15 -8.93 -20.18
C ASP A 130 -7.63 -9.31 -18.77
N ILE A 131 -6.74 -9.28 -17.77
CA ILE A 131 -7.04 -9.70 -16.39
C ILE A 131 -8.26 -8.98 -15.81
N PHE A 132 -8.44 -7.69 -16.08
CA PHE A 132 -9.54 -6.90 -15.55
C PHE A 132 -10.89 -7.28 -16.18
N THR A 133 -10.92 -7.53 -17.49
CA THR A 133 -12.12 -8.01 -18.17
C THR A 133 -12.47 -9.44 -17.75
N GLN A 134 -11.46 -10.30 -17.56
CA GLN A 134 -11.64 -11.69 -17.13
C GLN A 134 -12.13 -11.80 -15.69
N LEU A 135 -11.67 -10.92 -14.79
CA LEU A 135 -12.03 -10.94 -13.38
C LEU A 135 -13.28 -10.10 -13.05
N ALA A 136 -13.80 -9.30 -13.98
CA ALA A 136 -15.02 -8.51 -13.78
C ALA A 136 -16.20 -9.34 -13.23
N PRO A 137 -16.54 -10.53 -13.79
CA PRO A 137 -17.63 -11.35 -13.25
C PRO A 137 -17.36 -11.86 -11.84
N SER A 138 -16.08 -12.03 -11.47
CA SER A 138 -15.72 -12.47 -10.11
C SER A 138 -15.98 -11.37 -9.07
N VAL A 139 -15.94 -10.10 -9.45
CA VAL A 139 -16.31 -8.99 -8.55
C VAL A 139 -17.81 -9.01 -8.29
N ASP A 140 -18.62 -9.24 -9.31
CA ASP A 140 -20.09 -9.38 -9.17
C ASP A 140 -20.44 -10.60 -8.31
N GLU A 141 -19.78 -11.75 -8.52
CA GLU A 141 -19.96 -12.96 -7.71
C GLU A 141 -19.46 -12.79 -6.26
N ALA A 142 -18.46 -11.92 -6.03
CA ALA A 142 -17.94 -11.62 -4.70
C ALA A 142 -18.86 -10.68 -3.89
N GLN A 143 -19.80 -9.99 -4.55
CA GLN A 143 -20.65 -8.98 -3.93
C GLN A 143 -21.37 -9.45 -2.65
N PRO A 144 -21.97 -10.67 -2.58
CA PRO A 144 -22.65 -11.13 -1.36
C PRO A 144 -21.69 -11.39 -0.20
N TYR A 145 -20.41 -11.64 -0.47
CA TYR A 145 -19.40 -11.77 0.56
C TYR A 145 -18.95 -10.38 1.02
N LEU A 146 -18.61 -9.50 0.06
CA LEU A 146 -18.14 -8.15 0.32
C LEU A 146 -19.13 -7.34 1.16
N ASP A 147 -20.43 -7.49 0.87
CA ASP A 147 -21.51 -6.78 1.55
C ASP A 147 -21.95 -7.43 2.90
N GLY A 148 -21.33 -8.56 3.27
CA GLY A 148 -21.59 -9.29 4.50
C GLY A 148 -22.87 -10.13 4.50
N SER A 149 -23.56 -10.29 3.37
CA SER A 149 -24.75 -11.16 3.25
C SER A 149 -24.42 -12.63 3.38
N LYS A 150 -23.22 -13.02 2.97
CA LYS A 150 -22.71 -14.38 3.05
C LYS A 150 -21.47 -14.40 3.96
N PRO A 151 -21.45 -15.23 5.01
CA PRO A 151 -20.30 -15.30 5.90
C PRO A 151 -19.08 -15.92 5.19
N THR A 152 -17.89 -15.51 5.62
CA THR A 152 -16.60 -16.15 5.30
C THR A 152 -16.09 -17.03 6.45
N THR A 153 -16.82 -17.05 7.56
CA THR A 153 -16.50 -17.82 8.75
C THR A 153 -17.77 -18.46 9.28
N ASP A 154 -17.76 -19.79 9.37
CA ASP A 154 -18.87 -20.60 9.85
C ASP A 154 -18.47 -21.34 11.14
N TYR A 155 -19.45 -21.81 11.90
CA TYR A 155 -19.19 -22.71 13.03
C TYR A 155 -18.84 -24.12 12.52
N GLN A 156 -17.90 -24.79 13.18
CA GLN A 156 -17.56 -26.16 12.83
C GLN A 156 -18.67 -27.13 13.26
N ASP A 157 -19.31 -27.78 12.30
CA ASP A 157 -20.44 -28.70 12.55
C ASP A 157 -20.01 -30.18 12.77
N TRP A 158 -18.72 -30.52 12.66
CA TRP A 158 -18.22 -31.89 12.86
C TRP A 158 -17.74 -32.14 14.30
N PRO A 159 -17.94 -33.32 14.91
CA PRO A 159 -17.52 -33.61 16.27
C PRO A 159 -16.02 -33.34 16.46
N LEU A 160 -15.73 -32.34 17.31
CA LEU A 160 -14.39 -32.07 17.82
C LEU A 160 -13.93 -33.28 18.64
N ASP A 161 -12.66 -33.66 18.48
CA ASP A 161 -12.01 -34.61 19.39
C ASP A 161 -12.22 -34.12 20.83
N PRO A 162 -12.88 -34.91 21.71
CA PRO A 162 -13.20 -34.50 23.07
C PRO A 162 -11.97 -34.17 23.92
N THR A 163 -10.76 -34.51 23.45
CA THR A 163 -9.48 -34.26 24.12
C THR A 163 -8.71 -33.05 23.59
N ALA A 164 -9.16 -32.38 22.52
CA ALA A 164 -8.47 -31.24 21.93
C ALA A 164 -8.67 -29.94 22.75
N PRO A 165 -7.61 -29.16 23.06
CA PRO A 165 -7.75 -27.83 23.66
C PRO A 165 -8.29 -26.81 22.64
N GLY A 166 -8.91 -25.72 23.12
CA GLY A 166 -9.54 -24.70 22.26
C GLY A 166 -11.01 -24.98 21.89
N ARG A 167 -11.64 -25.94 22.58
CA ARG A 167 -12.98 -26.51 22.32
C ARG A 167 -14.14 -25.53 22.14
N GLU A 168 -14.03 -24.31 22.64
CA GLU A 168 -15.18 -23.39 22.80
C GLU A 168 -15.47 -22.53 21.55
N SER A 169 -14.58 -22.51 20.55
CA SER A 169 -14.72 -21.61 19.39
C SER A 169 -14.01 -22.08 18.10
N ALA A 170 -14.20 -23.35 17.69
CA ALA A 170 -13.68 -23.85 16.42
C ALA A 170 -14.47 -23.26 15.23
N LEU A 171 -14.01 -22.10 14.76
CA LEU A 171 -14.53 -21.42 13.58
C LEU A 171 -13.83 -21.99 12.33
N VAL A 172 -14.61 -22.38 11.33
CA VAL A 172 -14.09 -22.76 10.02
C VAL A 172 -14.13 -21.55 9.12
N ARG A 173 -12.95 -21.12 8.65
CA ARG A 173 -12.86 -20.09 7.61
C ARG A 173 -13.05 -20.70 6.25
N THR A 174 -14.02 -20.19 5.50
CA THR A 174 -14.16 -20.49 4.08
C THR A 174 -13.44 -19.41 3.28
N ILE A 175 -12.62 -19.83 2.31
CA ILE A 175 -11.92 -18.92 1.38
C ILE A 175 -12.73 -18.92 0.08
N PRO A 176 -13.61 -17.93 -0.16
CA PRO A 176 -14.44 -17.95 -1.35
C PRO A 176 -13.61 -17.57 -2.56
N LEU A 177 -13.59 -18.45 -3.58
CA LEU A 177 -12.84 -18.19 -4.80
C LEU A 177 -13.23 -16.88 -5.52
N PRO A 178 -14.52 -16.48 -5.60
CA PRO A 178 -14.88 -15.17 -6.16
C PRO A 178 -14.23 -14.00 -5.42
N LEU A 179 -14.17 -14.07 -4.08
CA LEU A 179 -13.59 -13.03 -3.25
C LEU A 179 -12.08 -12.91 -3.46
N VAL A 180 -11.38 -14.04 -3.52
CA VAL A 180 -9.93 -14.09 -3.83
C VAL A 180 -9.64 -13.49 -5.20
N ARG A 181 -10.46 -13.83 -6.21
CA ARG A 181 -10.34 -13.29 -7.57
C ARG A 181 -10.62 -11.78 -7.63
N ALA A 182 -11.60 -11.29 -6.88
CA ALA A 182 -11.88 -9.86 -6.78
C ALA A 182 -10.69 -9.10 -6.14
N PHE A 183 -10.12 -9.62 -5.06
CA PHE A 183 -8.95 -9.01 -4.42
C PHE A 183 -7.70 -9.08 -5.30
N LEU A 184 -7.50 -10.15 -6.07
CA LEU A 184 -6.47 -10.21 -7.09
C LEU A 184 -6.64 -9.07 -8.12
N ALA A 185 -7.86 -8.83 -8.59
CA ALA A 185 -8.15 -7.74 -9.52
C ALA A 185 -7.84 -6.36 -8.91
N PHE A 186 -8.24 -6.13 -7.66
CA PHE A 186 -7.97 -4.86 -6.96
C PHE A 186 -6.47 -4.64 -6.72
N ASN A 187 -5.75 -5.69 -6.31
CA ASN A 187 -4.30 -5.63 -6.14
C ASN A 187 -3.56 -5.41 -7.46
N ALA A 188 -4.05 -5.95 -8.58
CA ALA A 188 -3.50 -5.67 -9.90
C ALA A 188 -3.80 -4.23 -10.36
N LEU A 189 -5.01 -3.72 -10.07
CA LEU A 189 -5.44 -2.38 -10.47
C LEU A 189 -4.66 -1.26 -9.78
N VAL A 190 -4.29 -1.42 -8.50
CA VAL A 190 -3.54 -0.36 -7.80
C VAL A 190 -2.21 -0.03 -8.49
N TYR A 191 -1.59 -1.00 -9.19
CA TYR A 191 -0.36 -0.73 -9.96
C TYR A 191 -0.55 0.21 -11.15
N GLU A 192 -1.79 0.45 -11.61
CA GLU A 192 -2.10 1.31 -12.75
C GLU A 192 -2.12 2.81 -12.40
N ARG A 193 -1.75 3.17 -11.16
CA ARG A 193 -1.55 4.56 -10.76
C ARG A 193 -0.33 5.14 -11.48
N LYS A 194 -0.49 6.34 -12.06
CA LYS A 194 0.63 7.08 -12.67
C LYS A 194 1.46 7.79 -11.61
N ASP A 195 2.46 7.08 -11.10
CA ASP A 195 3.33 7.59 -10.03
C ASP A 195 4.07 8.90 -10.39
N GLN A 196 4.38 9.13 -11.67
CA GLN A 196 4.99 10.38 -12.15
C GLN A 196 4.15 11.62 -11.82
N LEU A 197 2.82 11.54 -11.92
CA LEU A 197 1.93 12.65 -11.59
C LEU A 197 1.90 12.93 -10.08
N VAL A 198 2.13 11.91 -9.24
CA VAL A 198 2.24 12.06 -7.78
C VAL A 198 3.55 12.75 -7.42
N VAL A 199 4.65 12.42 -8.10
CA VAL A 199 5.94 13.14 -7.97
C VAL A 199 5.76 14.61 -8.35
N GLN A 200 5.15 14.89 -9.50
CA GLN A 200 4.89 16.26 -9.95
C GLN A 200 4.00 17.02 -8.96
N ALA A 201 2.94 16.39 -8.43
CA ALA A 201 2.08 16.99 -7.41
C ALA A 201 2.88 17.40 -6.16
N LYS A 202 3.79 16.53 -5.70
CA LYS A 202 4.70 16.84 -4.59
C LYS A 202 5.62 18.02 -4.91
N GLU A 203 6.22 18.04 -6.10
CA GLU A 203 7.12 19.12 -6.54
C GLU A 203 6.39 20.47 -6.60
N VAL A 204 5.19 20.50 -7.17
CA VAL A 204 4.34 21.70 -7.22
C VAL A 204 4.07 22.24 -5.81
N VAL A 205 3.69 21.37 -4.87
CA VAL A 205 3.43 21.77 -3.48
C VAL A 205 4.70 22.27 -2.79
N ALA A 206 5.84 21.62 -3.03
CA ALA A 206 7.13 22.02 -2.47
C ALA A 206 7.55 23.41 -2.95
N THR A 207 7.53 23.64 -4.26
CA THR A 207 7.90 24.92 -4.87
C THR A 207 6.93 26.03 -4.47
N ALA A 208 5.62 25.74 -4.40
CA ALA A 208 4.63 26.71 -3.96
C ALA A 208 4.85 27.16 -2.50
N TYR A 209 5.23 26.22 -1.63
CA TYR A 209 5.53 26.54 -0.24
C TYR A 209 6.77 27.44 -0.11
N GLU A 210 7.84 27.11 -0.84
CA GLU A 210 9.07 27.92 -0.87
C GLU A 210 8.82 29.33 -1.44
N ALA A 211 7.95 29.45 -2.45
CA ALA A 211 7.66 30.72 -3.11
C ALA A 211 6.69 31.63 -2.34
N PHE A 212 5.62 31.09 -1.75
CA PHE A 212 4.50 31.89 -1.24
C PHE A 212 4.22 31.70 0.26
N GLY A 213 4.83 30.70 0.92
CA GLY A 213 4.52 30.32 2.29
C GLY A 213 3.15 29.65 2.46
N GLY A 214 2.97 28.91 3.56
CA GLY A 214 1.84 28.00 3.75
C GLY A 214 0.47 28.62 4.05
N THR A 215 0.33 29.95 4.00
CA THR A 215 -0.92 30.66 4.34
C THR A 215 -1.42 31.60 3.24
N SER A 216 -0.77 31.61 2.07
CA SER A 216 -1.15 32.50 0.97
C SER A 216 -2.24 31.90 0.07
N ASP A 217 -3.08 32.73 -0.53
CA ASP A 217 -4.10 32.29 -1.49
C ASP A 217 -3.48 31.60 -2.72
N ALA A 218 -2.32 32.11 -3.18
CA ALA A 218 -1.54 31.51 -4.25
C ALA A 218 -1.06 30.09 -3.89
N PHE A 219 -0.75 29.82 -2.63
CA PHE A 219 -0.41 28.46 -2.17
C PHE A 219 -1.62 27.53 -2.25
N TYR A 220 -2.81 27.98 -1.84
CA TYR A 220 -4.04 27.18 -1.95
C TYR A 220 -4.41 26.82 -3.38
N GLU A 221 -4.21 27.74 -4.33
CA GLU A 221 -4.40 27.44 -5.77
C GLU A 221 -3.46 26.33 -6.24
N GLN A 222 -2.20 26.34 -5.81
CA GLN A 222 -1.25 25.26 -6.13
C GLN A 222 -1.59 23.94 -5.44
N LEU A 223 -2.21 23.97 -4.26
CA LEU A 223 -2.75 22.76 -3.62
C LEU A 223 -3.89 22.14 -4.44
N GLU A 224 -4.76 22.96 -5.02
CA GLU A 224 -5.81 22.47 -5.92
C GLU A 224 -5.22 21.86 -7.20
N ASN A 225 -4.20 22.48 -7.78
CA ASN A 225 -3.48 21.90 -8.93
C ASN A 225 -2.86 20.54 -8.58
N ALA A 226 -2.22 20.43 -7.42
CA ALA A 226 -1.68 19.15 -6.94
C ALA A 226 -2.79 18.10 -6.70
N ALA A 227 -3.94 18.51 -6.15
CA ALA A 227 -5.10 17.64 -5.99
C ALA A 227 -5.61 17.12 -7.35
N GLN A 228 -5.65 17.96 -8.38
CA GLN A 228 -6.03 17.54 -9.73
C GLN A 228 -5.03 16.54 -10.32
N MET A 229 -3.72 16.73 -10.10
CA MET A 229 -2.70 15.76 -10.51
C MET A 229 -2.90 14.40 -9.83
N LEU A 230 -3.27 14.38 -8.55
CA LEU A 230 -3.62 13.14 -7.85
C LEU A 230 -4.88 12.48 -8.40
N VAL A 231 -5.89 13.24 -8.81
CA VAL A 231 -7.08 12.68 -9.48
C VAL A 231 -6.70 12.07 -10.83
N LEU A 232 -5.92 12.79 -11.64
CA LEU A 232 -5.45 12.32 -12.94
C LEU A 232 -4.56 11.07 -12.82
N SER A 233 -3.75 10.97 -11.77
CA SER A 233 -2.89 9.80 -11.53
C SER A 233 -3.68 8.50 -11.32
N LYS A 234 -4.93 8.61 -10.87
CA LYS A 234 -5.84 7.48 -10.57
C LYS A 234 -6.90 7.26 -11.65
N SER A 235 -6.92 8.07 -12.72
CA SER A 235 -7.97 8.06 -13.75
C SER A 235 -8.23 6.68 -14.38
N ARG A 236 -7.17 5.93 -14.68
CA ARG A 236 -7.27 4.57 -15.24
C ARG A 236 -7.91 3.60 -14.25
N ILE A 237 -7.47 3.62 -12.98
CA ILE A 237 -8.06 2.80 -11.92
C ILE A 237 -9.55 3.13 -11.78
N ALA A 238 -9.90 4.42 -11.71
CA ALA A 238 -11.29 4.85 -11.59
C ALA A 238 -12.15 4.39 -12.78
N ALA A 239 -11.61 4.39 -14.00
CA ALA A 239 -12.31 3.93 -15.20
C ALA A 239 -12.61 2.42 -15.14
N GLU A 240 -11.62 1.59 -14.79
CA GLU A 240 -11.81 0.13 -14.67
C GLU A 240 -12.75 -0.23 -13.52
N VAL A 241 -12.59 0.41 -12.37
CA VAL A 241 -13.42 0.15 -11.17
C VAL A 241 -14.88 0.57 -11.39
N ALA A 242 -15.12 1.58 -12.24
CA ALA A 242 -16.48 1.97 -12.61
C ALA A 242 -17.21 0.88 -13.40
N LEU A 243 -16.49 0.05 -14.16
CA LEU A 243 -17.05 -1.11 -14.87
C LEU A 243 -17.57 -2.18 -13.89
N TYR A 244 -16.95 -2.31 -12.73
CA TYR A 244 -17.39 -3.19 -11.65
C TYR A 244 -18.52 -2.58 -10.80
N GLY A 245 -19.02 -1.39 -11.16
CA GLY A 245 -20.03 -0.70 -10.38
C GLY A 245 -19.52 -0.12 -9.05
N LEU A 246 -18.21 0.00 -8.86
CA LEU A 246 -17.57 0.49 -7.64
C LEU A 246 -16.97 1.89 -7.84
N ARG A 247 -16.38 2.44 -6.77
CA ARG A 247 -15.57 3.67 -6.78
C ARG A 247 -14.20 3.40 -6.19
N PHE A 248 -13.22 4.20 -6.59
CA PHE A 248 -11.85 4.11 -6.11
C PHE A 248 -11.32 5.45 -5.63
N GLU A 249 -10.64 5.46 -4.49
CA GLU A 249 -9.87 6.61 -4.02
C GLU A 249 -8.52 6.21 -3.43
N GLY A 250 -7.43 6.81 -3.91
CA GLY A 250 -6.13 6.76 -3.23
C GLY A 250 -6.13 7.66 -1.99
N VAL A 251 -5.60 7.15 -0.88
CA VAL A 251 -5.73 7.79 0.44
C VAL A 251 -4.41 8.13 1.12
N SER A 252 -3.35 7.35 0.89
CA SER A 252 -2.04 7.63 1.49
C SER A 252 -0.89 7.11 0.64
N ASP A 253 0.20 7.88 0.59
CA ASP A 253 1.50 7.46 0.03
C ASP A 253 2.46 6.90 1.11
N LEU A 254 1.91 6.57 2.28
CA LEU A 254 2.64 5.98 3.41
C LEU A 254 3.85 6.82 3.83
N ASN A 255 5.08 6.39 3.50
CA ASN A 255 6.31 7.14 3.74
C ASN A 255 7.13 7.41 2.46
N SER A 256 6.60 7.05 1.30
CA SER A 256 7.32 7.08 0.03
C SER A 256 6.43 7.59 -1.09
N VAL A 257 6.79 8.75 -1.61
CA VAL A 257 6.14 9.31 -2.81
C VAL A 257 6.57 8.47 -4.00
N ALA A 258 5.59 7.96 -4.76
CA ALA A 258 5.76 7.25 -6.04
C ALA A 258 6.13 5.76 -5.99
N GLY A 259 5.95 5.08 -4.86
CA GLY A 259 6.06 3.62 -4.83
C GLY A 259 4.94 2.96 -4.07
N SER A 260 5.06 2.82 -2.76
CA SER A 260 4.00 2.25 -1.92
C SER A 260 2.82 3.21 -1.74
N PHE A 261 1.59 2.73 -1.86
CA PHE A 261 0.41 3.54 -1.56
C PHE A 261 -0.78 2.70 -1.12
N ALA A 262 -1.70 3.33 -0.39
CA ALA A 262 -2.98 2.76 0.03
C ALA A 262 -4.14 3.39 -0.74
N GLY A 263 -5.05 2.55 -1.23
CA GLY A 263 -6.28 2.94 -1.91
C GLY A 263 -7.50 2.23 -1.34
N LEU A 264 -8.67 2.81 -1.57
CA LEU A 264 -9.96 2.29 -1.14
C LEU A 264 -10.81 1.98 -2.37
N PHE A 265 -11.29 0.75 -2.49
CA PHE A 265 -12.36 0.36 -3.41
C PHE A 265 -13.65 0.26 -2.61
N PHE A 266 -14.73 0.89 -3.06
CA PHE A 266 -15.95 0.93 -2.26
C PHE A 266 -17.24 0.99 -3.08
N SER A 267 -18.35 0.58 -2.46
CA SER A 267 -19.67 0.62 -3.07
C SER A 267 -20.11 2.04 -3.42
N LYS A 268 -21.04 2.20 -4.36
CA LYS A 268 -21.60 3.53 -4.66
C LYS A 268 -22.41 4.06 -3.46
N PRO A 269 -22.44 5.38 -3.23
CA PRO A 269 -23.33 5.98 -2.23
C PRO A 269 -24.79 5.56 -2.49
N GLY A 270 -25.53 5.24 -1.43
CA GLY A 270 -26.91 4.76 -1.50
C GLY A 270 -27.06 3.24 -1.61
N SER A 271 -25.97 2.46 -1.64
CA SER A 271 -26.03 1.00 -1.49
C SER A 271 -26.59 0.60 -0.13
N LEU A 272 -27.55 -0.34 -0.10
CA LEU A 272 -28.18 -0.84 1.14
C LEU A 272 -27.20 -1.59 2.06
N LYS A 273 -26.20 -2.26 1.46
CA LYS A 273 -25.14 -2.99 2.17
C LYS A 273 -23.78 -2.52 1.64
N PRO A 274 -23.27 -1.38 2.14
CA PRO A 274 -22.02 -0.83 1.65
C PRO A 274 -20.81 -1.60 2.19
N PHE A 275 -19.77 -1.65 1.37
CA PHE A 275 -18.46 -2.17 1.75
C PHE A 275 -17.33 -1.26 1.27
N ILE A 276 -16.17 -1.43 1.90
CA ILE A 276 -14.89 -0.81 1.57
C ILE A 276 -13.83 -1.92 1.57
N VAL A 277 -12.94 -1.89 0.59
CA VAL A 277 -11.73 -2.70 0.52
C VAL A 277 -10.53 -1.77 0.55
N LEU A 278 -9.76 -1.84 1.62
CA LEU A 278 -8.46 -1.18 1.74
C LEU A 278 -7.41 -2.02 1.03
N ALA A 279 -6.84 -1.50 -0.05
CA ALA A 279 -5.83 -2.16 -0.85
C ALA A 279 -4.49 -1.43 -0.75
N PHE A 280 -3.41 -2.18 -0.53
CA PHE A 280 -2.06 -1.66 -0.52
C PHE A 280 -1.31 -2.08 -1.79
N LYS A 281 -0.77 -1.10 -2.53
CA LYS A 281 0.15 -1.35 -3.63
C LYS A 281 1.51 -1.74 -3.08
N GLY A 282 2.05 -2.85 -3.59
CA GLY A 282 3.43 -3.21 -3.36
C GLY A 282 4.40 -2.47 -4.27
N THR A 283 5.68 -2.82 -4.18
CA THR A 283 6.74 -2.15 -4.92
C THR A 283 6.56 -2.36 -6.42
N GLY A 284 6.57 -1.28 -7.20
CA GLY A 284 6.64 -1.38 -8.65
C GLY A 284 7.98 -1.97 -9.09
N PRO A 285 8.06 -2.67 -10.23
CA PRO A 285 9.32 -3.22 -10.74
C PRO A 285 10.36 -2.13 -11.06
N THR A 286 9.95 -0.85 -11.12
CA THR A 286 10.80 0.30 -11.40
C THR A 286 11.18 1.13 -10.16
N ALA A 287 10.67 0.76 -8.97
CA ALA A 287 10.90 1.45 -7.70
C ALA A 287 12.00 0.76 -6.87
N PHE A 288 13.20 0.63 -7.46
CA PHE A 288 14.31 -0.18 -6.91
C PHE A 288 14.80 0.24 -5.52
N ALA A 289 14.74 1.53 -5.18
CA ALA A 289 15.10 2.00 -3.84
C ALA A 289 14.19 1.40 -2.74
N GLU A 290 12.94 1.11 -3.07
CA GLU A 290 12.01 0.42 -2.17
C GLU A 290 12.36 -1.07 -2.08
N TRP A 291 12.60 -1.76 -3.21
CA TRP A 291 13.06 -3.17 -3.21
C TRP A 291 14.26 -3.40 -2.30
N LEU A 292 15.23 -2.49 -2.33
CA LEU A 292 16.44 -2.58 -1.51
C LEU A 292 16.15 -2.36 -0.02
N THR A 293 15.22 -1.46 0.30
CA THR A 293 14.76 -1.28 1.69
C THR A 293 13.99 -2.54 2.15
N ASP A 294 13.17 -3.12 1.27
CA ASP A 294 12.40 -4.34 1.51
C ASP A 294 13.30 -5.56 1.75
N CYS A 295 14.46 -5.60 1.09
CA CYS A 295 15.43 -6.69 1.23
C CYS A 295 16.32 -6.56 2.48
N THR A 296 16.19 -5.49 3.28
CA THR A 296 16.86 -5.46 4.59
C THR A 296 16.24 -6.51 5.53
N LEU A 297 16.97 -6.95 6.56
CA LEU A 297 16.44 -7.92 7.54
C LEU A 297 16.26 -7.29 8.92
N ASP A 298 16.35 -5.96 8.99
CA ASP A 298 16.30 -5.23 10.25
C ASP A 298 14.92 -5.41 10.89
N ARG A 299 14.89 -5.88 12.14
CA ARG A 299 13.65 -6.03 12.91
C ARG A 299 13.51 -4.92 13.93
N THR A 300 12.30 -4.37 14.06
CA THR A 300 11.95 -3.41 15.08
C THR A 300 10.88 -3.96 16.00
N SER A 301 10.86 -3.49 17.24
CA SER A 301 9.82 -3.84 18.20
C SER A 301 8.51 -3.14 17.84
N VAL A 302 7.42 -3.91 17.81
CA VAL A 302 6.08 -3.40 17.48
C VAL A 302 5.20 -3.26 18.72
N THR A 303 5.77 -3.41 19.92
CA THR A 303 5.03 -3.39 21.19
C THR A 303 4.19 -2.13 21.38
N SER A 304 4.66 -0.97 20.92
CA SER A 304 3.93 0.30 21.02
C SER A 304 2.62 0.32 20.22
N VAL A 305 2.50 -0.52 19.19
CA VAL A 305 1.37 -0.53 18.26
C VAL A 305 0.53 -1.80 18.37
N LEU A 306 1.17 -2.96 18.54
CA LEU A 306 0.53 -4.29 18.57
C LEU A 306 0.59 -4.97 19.94
N GLY A 307 1.20 -4.36 20.96
CA GLY A 307 1.29 -4.93 22.31
C GLY A 307 2.38 -6.00 22.51
N GLY A 308 3.08 -6.42 21.45
CA GLY A 308 4.26 -7.28 21.54
C GLY A 308 4.74 -7.77 20.17
N GLY A 309 5.92 -8.41 20.14
CA GLY A 309 6.51 -9.00 18.93
C GLY A 309 7.49 -8.07 18.20
N GLY A 310 7.85 -8.46 16.98
CA GLY A 310 8.73 -7.66 16.13
C GLY A 310 8.42 -7.83 14.64
N ALA A 311 8.50 -6.74 13.90
CA ALA A 311 8.25 -6.68 12.46
C ALA A 311 9.47 -6.16 11.72
N HIS A 312 9.48 -6.29 10.40
CA HIS A 312 10.47 -5.66 9.55
C HIS A 312 10.43 -4.13 9.73
N THR A 313 11.59 -3.52 9.95
CA THR A 313 11.73 -2.10 10.31
C THR A 313 11.22 -1.21 9.18
N GLY A 314 11.54 -1.53 7.93
CA GLY A 314 11.08 -0.80 6.75
C GLY A 314 9.55 -0.81 6.67
N PHE A 315 8.92 -1.98 6.76
CA PHE A 315 7.47 -2.08 6.64
C PHE A 315 6.75 -1.35 7.78
N PHE A 316 7.25 -1.51 9.00
CA PHE A 316 6.67 -0.87 10.18
C PHE A 316 6.80 0.66 10.14
N GLU A 317 7.98 1.19 9.85
CA GLU A 317 8.23 2.64 9.79
C GLU A 317 7.62 3.31 8.55
N SER A 318 7.22 2.53 7.54
CA SER A 318 6.45 3.04 6.40
C SER A 318 4.99 3.23 6.72
N LEU A 319 4.38 2.30 7.44
CA LEU A 319 2.97 2.37 7.79
C LEU A 319 2.73 3.23 9.03
N PHE A 320 3.57 3.08 10.05
CA PHE A 320 3.49 3.75 11.33
C PHE A 320 4.58 4.81 11.48
N ARG A 321 4.34 5.78 12.38
CA ARG A 321 5.30 6.86 12.63
C ARG A 321 6.68 6.31 13.04
N SER A 322 7.72 6.65 12.26
CA SER A 322 9.10 6.35 12.63
C SER A 322 9.60 7.32 13.71
N PRO A 323 10.15 6.84 14.84
CA PRO A 323 10.86 7.70 15.80
C PRO A 323 12.13 8.33 15.23
N ARG A 324 12.65 7.81 14.10
CA ARG A 324 13.90 8.23 13.46
C ARG A 324 13.72 9.37 12.46
N ARG A 325 12.48 9.72 12.12
CA ARG A 325 12.17 10.81 11.18
C ARG A 325 11.41 11.89 11.95
N ASP A 326 11.82 13.15 11.79
CA ASP A 326 11.26 14.35 12.47
C ASP A 326 9.83 14.69 12.03
N TYR A 327 9.10 13.72 11.50
CA TYR A 327 7.85 13.98 10.83
C TYR A 327 6.61 13.57 11.61
N GLU A 328 5.53 14.24 11.25
CA GLU A 328 4.23 14.21 11.88
C GLU A 328 3.23 13.34 11.12
N SER A 329 3.44 12.99 9.83
CA SER A 329 2.48 12.08 9.18
C SER A 329 2.75 10.63 9.56
N ASN A 330 1.65 10.00 9.93
CA ASN A 330 1.51 8.59 10.16
C ASN A 330 0.58 8.10 9.04
N GLY A 331 1.10 7.30 8.10
CA GLY A 331 0.31 6.79 6.97
C GLY A 331 -0.95 6.06 7.43
N TYR A 332 -0.84 5.30 8.52
CA TYR A 332 -1.96 4.64 9.17
C TYR A 332 -3.06 5.63 9.64
N ASP A 333 -2.69 6.77 10.23
CA ASP A 333 -3.68 7.78 10.67
C ASP A 333 -4.36 8.48 9.49
N THR A 334 -3.65 8.69 8.38
CA THR A 334 -4.24 9.18 7.12
C THR A 334 -5.26 8.18 6.58
N ILE A 335 -4.91 6.90 6.55
CA ILE A 335 -5.80 5.81 6.13
C ILE A 335 -7.04 5.76 7.02
N LEU A 336 -6.89 5.77 8.34
CA LEU A 336 -8.02 5.74 9.28
C LEU A 336 -8.96 6.94 9.11
N ARG A 337 -8.42 8.14 8.90
CA ARG A 337 -9.24 9.34 8.64
C ARG A 337 -10.04 9.18 7.35
N ALA A 338 -9.41 8.71 6.27
CA ALA A 338 -10.09 8.48 5.01
C ALA A 338 -11.16 7.38 5.11
N LEU A 339 -10.86 6.26 5.77
CA LEU A 339 -11.80 5.17 6.03
C LEU A 339 -13.05 5.67 6.75
N LYS A 340 -12.90 6.42 7.84
CA LYS A 340 -14.02 6.99 8.60
C LYS A 340 -14.85 7.97 7.77
N GLN A 341 -14.20 8.79 6.94
CA GLN A 341 -14.90 9.74 6.06
C GLN A 341 -15.72 9.02 4.98
N VAL A 342 -15.12 8.03 4.31
CA VAL A 342 -15.80 7.22 3.29
C VAL A 342 -16.93 6.41 3.92
N ALA A 343 -16.70 5.79 5.08
CA ALA A 343 -17.74 5.04 5.80
C ALA A 343 -18.95 5.91 6.14
N LYS A 344 -18.70 7.12 6.65
CA LYS A 344 -19.76 8.09 6.95
C LYS A 344 -20.55 8.49 5.71
N ALA A 345 -19.89 8.64 4.56
CA ALA A 345 -20.55 8.98 3.30
C ALA A 345 -21.37 7.82 2.69
N LEU A 346 -20.99 6.57 2.99
CA LEU A 346 -21.67 5.38 2.45
C LEU A 346 -22.82 4.87 3.32
N LYS A 347 -22.89 5.30 4.58
CA LYS A 347 -23.84 4.76 5.56
C LYS A 347 -25.30 5.03 5.16
N PRO A 348 -26.15 4.00 4.96
CA PRO A 348 -27.56 4.18 4.57
C PRO A 348 -28.51 4.46 5.75
N GLY A 349 -28.00 4.39 6.99
CA GLY A 349 -28.77 4.66 8.22
C GLY A 349 -27.99 4.25 9.47
N ASP A 350 -28.30 4.87 10.62
CA ASP A 350 -27.45 4.88 11.81
C ASP A 350 -27.05 3.51 12.39
N LYS A 351 -27.79 2.45 12.07
CA LYS A 351 -27.59 1.10 12.63
C LYS A 351 -26.75 0.15 11.77
N THR A 352 -26.51 0.48 10.49
CA THR A 352 -25.78 -0.41 9.59
C THR A 352 -24.32 -0.02 9.51
N LYS A 353 -23.43 -0.96 9.81
CA LYS A 353 -21.98 -0.78 9.66
C LYS A 353 -21.53 -1.10 8.24
N VAL A 354 -20.55 -0.34 7.76
CA VAL A 354 -19.89 -0.54 6.49
C VAL A 354 -18.84 -1.65 6.65
N GLN A 355 -18.85 -2.61 5.74
CA GLN A 355 -17.97 -3.77 5.79
C GLN A 355 -16.56 -3.39 5.31
N LEU A 356 -15.53 -3.63 6.11
CA LEU A 356 -14.14 -3.29 5.79
C LEU A 356 -13.31 -4.55 5.56
N TRP A 357 -12.80 -4.68 4.34
CA TRP A 357 -11.84 -5.72 3.94
C TRP A 357 -10.46 -5.12 3.76
N VAL A 358 -9.42 -5.91 3.98
CA VAL A 358 -8.03 -5.49 3.80
C VAL A 358 -7.34 -6.41 2.79
N THR A 359 -6.55 -5.85 1.89
CA THR A 359 -5.79 -6.62 0.91
C THR A 359 -4.52 -5.91 0.46
N GLY A 360 -3.57 -6.67 -0.07
CA GLY A 360 -2.36 -6.13 -0.67
C GLY A 360 -1.56 -7.25 -1.32
N HIS A 361 -0.64 -6.89 -2.23
CA HIS A 361 0.23 -7.86 -2.92
C HIS A 361 1.70 -7.52 -2.70
N SER A 362 2.55 -8.55 -2.55
CA SER A 362 4.00 -8.39 -2.34
C SER A 362 4.28 -7.50 -1.12
N LEU A 363 5.03 -6.40 -1.26
CA LEU A 363 5.22 -5.40 -0.21
C LEU A 363 3.88 -4.87 0.34
N GLY A 364 2.87 -4.71 -0.53
CA GLY A 364 1.53 -4.30 -0.13
C GLY A 364 0.86 -5.31 0.79
N GLY A 365 1.16 -6.60 0.64
CA GLY A 365 0.69 -7.66 1.54
C GLY A 365 1.22 -7.48 2.96
N ALA A 366 2.51 -7.13 3.10
CA ALA A 366 3.10 -6.84 4.41
C ALA A 366 2.44 -5.62 5.09
N TYR A 367 2.11 -4.57 4.35
CA TYR A 367 1.34 -3.43 4.88
C TYR A 367 -0.08 -3.81 5.25
N ALA A 368 -0.76 -4.61 4.41
CA ALA A 368 -2.10 -5.11 4.66
C ALA A 368 -2.16 -5.92 5.96
N GLU A 369 -1.21 -6.84 6.16
CA GLU A 369 -1.10 -7.63 7.40
C GLU A 369 -0.84 -6.75 8.62
N LEU A 370 0.11 -5.81 8.56
CA LEU A 370 0.43 -4.91 9.67
C LEU A 370 -0.77 -4.02 10.04
N ALA A 371 -1.43 -3.43 9.04
CA ALA A 371 -2.63 -2.64 9.25
C ALA A 371 -3.75 -3.49 9.85
N TYR A 372 -3.97 -4.69 9.31
CA TYR A 372 -5.00 -5.61 9.79
C TYR A 372 -4.76 -6.06 11.23
N MET A 373 -3.53 -6.42 11.58
CA MET A 373 -3.15 -6.78 12.95
C MET A 373 -3.41 -5.62 13.92
N ARG A 374 -3.12 -4.37 13.53
CA ARG A 374 -3.42 -3.20 14.35
C ARG A 374 -4.92 -3.01 14.52
N LEU A 375 -5.70 -3.18 13.46
CA LEU A 375 -7.17 -3.06 13.53
C LEU A 375 -7.80 -4.15 14.41
N LEU A 376 -7.23 -5.36 14.44
CA LEU A 376 -7.61 -6.42 15.37
C LEU A 376 -7.21 -6.09 16.81
N ALA A 377 -5.99 -5.60 17.03
CA ALA A 377 -5.47 -5.27 18.37
C ALA A 377 -6.13 -4.01 18.95
N SER A 378 -6.63 -3.10 18.13
CA SER A 378 -7.28 -1.85 18.54
C SER A 378 -8.54 -1.57 17.72
N PRO A 379 -9.63 -2.34 17.92
CA PRO A 379 -10.87 -2.16 17.14
C PRO A 379 -11.51 -0.77 17.28
N ALA A 380 -11.22 -0.07 18.38
CA ALA A 380 -11.66 1.31 18.60
C ALA A 380 -11.13 2.28 17.52
N ASP A 381 -10.03 1.96 16.86
CA ASP A 381 -9.45 2.77 15.78
C ASP A 381 -10.44 2.95 14.62
N LEU A 382 -11.31 1.98 14.36
CA LEU A 382 -12.31 2.02 13.27
C LEU A 382 -13.47 2.97 13.54
N GLY A 383 -13.77 3.25 14.81
CA GLY A 383 -14.97 3.98 15.21
C GLY A 383 -16.26 3.15 15.03
N PRO A 384 -17.44 3.78 15.14
CA PRO A 384 -18.72 3.07 15.21
C PRO A 384 -19.27 2.62 13.86
N ASP A 385 -18.82 3.20 12.75
CA ASP A 385 -19.44 3.05 11.43
C ASP A 385 -18.86 1.89 10.60
N LEU A 386 -17.75 1.31 11.04
CA LEU A 386 -17.01 0.27 10.31
C LEU A 386 -17.04 -1.06 11.06
N GLU A 387 -17.09 -2.15 10.29
CA GLU A 387 -16.97 -3.52 10.78
C GLU A 387 -15.82 -4.20 10.04
N LEU A 388 -14.79 -4.60 10.77
CA LEU A 388 -13.64 -5.31 10.20
C LEU A 388 -14.05 -6.73 9.78
N ARG A 389 -13.74 -7.08 8.54
CA ARG A 389 -13.85 -8.44 7.98
C ARG A 389 -12.47 -9.07 7.89
N ASP A 390 -12.19 -9.89 6.89
CA ASP A 390 -10.91 -10.59 6.76
C ASP A 390 -9.87 -9.80 5.96
N CYS A 391 -8.62 -10.26 6.04
CA CYS A 391 -7.50 -9.79 5.24
C CYS A 391 -7.06 -10.88 4.25
N TYR A 392 -6.81 -10.49 2.99
CA TYR A 392 -6.37 -11.39 1.92
C TYR A 392 -5.14 -10.79 1.24
N THR A 393 -4.02 -11.52 1.24
CA THR A 393 -2.71 -11.02 0.75
C THR A 393 -2.00 -11.99 -0.17
#